data_AF-A0A1F3FN40-F1
#
_entry.id   AF-A0A1F3FN40-F1
#
_cell.length_a   1.000
_cell.length_b   1.000
_cell.length_c   1.000
_cell.angle_alpha   90.00
_cell.angle_beta   90.00
_cell.angle_gamma   90.00
#
_symmetry.space_group_name_H-M   'P 1'
#
loop_
_entity.id
_entity.type
_entity.pdbx_description
1 polymer ?
#
loop_
_entity_poly.entity_id
_entity_poly.type
_entity_poly.pdbx_seq_one_letter_code
_entity_poly.pdbx_strand_id
1 'polypeptide(L)'
;MIKELIVSFFDNVKQKTTNPFWGTFILVWCIHNWYFLYRIFNFNGISYIQRVQIISKFVDGLFWNLMYVAFLTFLAITICYFLLSLSRGLANIYEVWALPLVYKYTNKGNIVLREYHDRLQKMYENIRLEKNKAYEDMVSIRNDNDNLIVENKKLKESKHFNEDYDKLLKEIESLRAKEKEYLAQIDLEKKTNEAIKASKNREENIKNENEEKIDILIKKLEKKKAVRAFKDVCLYISKKEPVDNSLEKHLDYFIELKLVNVLREAFPMDKYRLTKDGEDVEERLRLMDDNNTL
;
A
#
# COMPACT_ATOMS: atom_id res chain seq x y z
N MET A 1 68.55 -77.64 18.29
CA MET A 1 69.85 -77.52 17.59
C MET A 1 69.79 -77.77 16.08
N ILE A 2 69.73 -79.00 15.55
CA ILE A 2 69.77 -79.22 14.08
C ILE A 2 68.59 -78.56 13.35
N LYS A 3 67.37 -78.65 13.89
CA LYS A 3 66.19 -77.99 13.32
C LYS A 3 66.31 -76.45 13.34
N GLU A 4 66.83 -75.88 14.42
CA GLU A 4 67.02 -74.41 14.54
C GLU A 4 68.13 -73.90 13.60
N LEU A 5 69.19 -74.70 13.40
CA LEU A 5 70.19 -74.42 12.38
C LEU A 5 69.55 -74.46 10.99
N ILE A 6 68.80 -75.50 10.65
CA ILE A 6 68.12 -75.58 9.34
C ILE A 6 67.15 -74.41 9.12
N VAL A 7 66.34 -74.07 10.11
CA VAL A 7 65.40 -72.93 10.03
C VAL A 7 66.14 -71.61 9.87
N SER A 8 67.19 -71.35 10.65
CA SER A 8 67.99 -70.12 10.53
C SER A 8 68.76 -70.03 9.21
N PHE A 9 69.21 -71.16 8.64
CA PHE A 9 69.79 -71.21 7.30
C PHE A 9 68.75 -70.89 6.23
N PHE A 10 67.56 -71.50 6.28
CA PHE A 10 66.49 -71.23 5.32
C PHE A 10 65.97 -69.80 5.42
N ASP A 11 65.87 -69.23 6.62
CA ASP A 11 65.46 -67.83 6.82
C ASP A 11 66.50 -66.87 6.26
N ASN A 12 67.80 -67.15 6.44
CA ASN A 12 68.88 -66.34 5.88
C ASN A 12 68.93 -66.45 4.34
N VAL A 13 68.75 -67.66 3.80
CA VAL A 13 68.62 -67.89 2.35
C VAL A 13 67.39 -67.17 1.81
N LYS A 14 66.23 -67.25 2.48
CA LYS A 14 65.01 -66.56 2.07
C LYS A 14 65.20 -65.04 2.05
N GLN A 15 65.78 -64.47 3.11
CA GLN A 15 66.07 -63.04 3.19
C GLN A 15 67.02 -62.57 2.08
N LYS A 16 68.10 -63.33 1.79
CA LYS A 16 69.05 -62.98 0.73
C LYS A 16 68.51 -63.24 -0.69
N THR A 17 67.72 -64.29 -0.89
CA THR A 17 67.08 -64.65 -2.17
C THR A 17 65.87 -63.75 -2.48
N THR A 18 65.33 -63.03 -1.49
CA THR A 18 64.33 -61.96 -1.72
C THR A 18 64.93 -60.80 -2.53
N ASN A 19 66.25 -60.61 -2.50
CA ASN A 19 66.90 -59.72 -3.45
C ASN A 19 66.90 -60.38 -4.84
N PRO A 20 66.24 -59.77 -5.85
CA PRO A 20 66.14 -60.32 -7.19
C PRO A 20 67.51 -60.70 -7.78
N PHE A 21 68.56 -59.96 -7.41
CA PHE A 21 69.92 -60.26 -7.86
C PHE A 21 70.41 -61.64 -7.43
N TRP A 22 70.31 -61.99 -6.15
CA TRP A 22 70.85 -63.25 -5.64
C TRP A 22 70.07 -64.46 -6.16
N GLY A 23 68.74 -64.35 -6.28
CA GLY A 23 67.92 -65.39 -6.87
C GLY A 23 68.27 -65.65 -8.33
N THR A 24 68.35 -64.60 -9.15
CA THR A 24 68.76 -64.73 -10.55
C THR A 24 70.21 -65.20 -10.66
N PHE A 25 71.11 -64.73 -9.79
CA PHE A 25 72.52 -65.13 -9.78
C PHE A 25 72.69 -66.63 -9.54
N ILE A 26 72.02 -67.18 -8.53
CA ILE A 26 72.07 -68.61 -8.23
C ILE A 26 71.54 -69.43 -9.42
N LEU A 27 70.44 -68.98 -10.04
CA LEU A 27 69.87 -69.64 -11.20
C LEU A 27 70.83 -69.63 -12.40
N VAL A 28 71.36 -68.45 -12.75
CA VAL A 28 72.33 -68.30 -13.86
C VAL A 28 73.60 -69.09 -13.57
N TRP A 29 74.07 -69.11 -12.32
CA TRP A 29 75.21 -69.92 -11.91
C TRP A 29 74.95 -71.42 -12.12
N CYS A 30 73.79 -71.93 -11.69
CA CYS A 30 73.41 -73.32 -11.88
C CYS A 30 73.31 -73.71 -13.35
N ILE A 31 72.74 -72.84 -14.20
CA ILE A 31 72.66 -73.08 -15.63
C ILE A 31 74.04 -73.03 -16.28
N HIS A 32 74.87 -72.04 -15.95
CA HIS A 32 76.21 -71.90 -16.55
C HIS A 32 77.14 -73.04 -16.12
N ASN A 33 77.09 -73.44 -14.85
CA ASN A 33 77.92 -74.48 -14.25
C ASN A 33 77.22 -75.84 -14.19
N TRP A 34 76.21 -76.07 -15.05
CA TRP A 34 75.41 -77.29 -15.03
C TRP A 34 76.28 -78.55 -15.17
N TYR A 35 77.36 -78.48 -15.95
CA TYR A 35 78.28 -79.60 -16.16
C TYR A 35 79.04 -79.98 -14.89
N PHE A 36 79.48 -78.98 -14.12
CA PHE A 36 80.14 -79.18 -12.84
C PHE A 36 79.17 -79.75 -11.81
N LEU A 37 77.97 -79.18 -11.72
CA LEU A 37 76.89 -79.70 -10.86
C LEU A 37 76.56 -81.15 -11.20
N TYR A 38 76.39 -81.46 -12.49
CA TYR A 38 76.14 -82.81 -12.96
C TYR A 38 77.24 -83.79 -12.54
N ARG A 39 78.52 -83.41 -12.70
CA ARG A 39 79.66 -84.24 -12.29
C ARG A 39 79.80 -84.40 -10.77
N ILE A 40 79.39 -83.41 -9.97
CA ILE A 40 79.33 -83.53 -8.51
C ILE A 40 78.25 -84.51 -8.08
N PHE A 41 77.09 -84.53 -8.73
CA PHE A 41 76.01 -85.42 -8.31
C PHE A 41 76.11 -86.82 -8.92
N ASN A 42 76.80 -86.99 -10.06
CA ASN A 42 76.96 -88.27 -10.75
C ASN A 42 78.42 -88.73 -10.80
N PHE A 43 78.93 -89.27 -9.69
CA PHE A 43 80.32 -89.73 -9.53
C PHE A 43 80.59 -91.19 -9.97
N ASN A 44 79.73 -91.78 -10.80
CA ASN A 44 79.87 -93.18 -11.17
C ASN A 44 81.15 -93.41 -12.00
N GLY A 45 82.03 -94.31 -11.54
CA GLY A 45 83.20 -94.79 -12.29
C GLY A 45 84.49 -93.96 -12.20
N ILE A 46 84.57 -92.91 -11.37
CA ILE A 46 85.76 -92.04 -11.26
C ILE A 46 86.52 -92.28 -9.95
N SER A 47 87.85 -92.44 -10.03
CA SER A 47 88.74 -92.61 -8.86
C SER A 47 88.80 -91.35 -7.98
N TYR A 48 89.09 -91.52 -6.69
CA TYR A 48 89.18 -90.41 -5.73
C TYR A 48 90.12 -89.27 -6.19
N ILE A 49 91.28 -89.64 -6.75
CA ILE A 49 92.29 -88.69 -7.22
C ILE A 49 91.75 -87.83 -8.37
N GLN A 50 91.04 -88.45 -9.32
CA GLN A 50 90.42 -87.73 -10.43
C GLN A 50 89.30 -86.78 -9.97
N ARG A 51 88.58 -87.12 -8.88
CA ARG A 51 87.58 -86.23 -8.29
C ARG A 51 88.23 -84.97 -7.71
N VAL A 52 89.32 -85.13 -6.97
CA VAL A 52 90.08 -84.00 -6.42
C VAL A 52 90.66 -83.12 -7.54
N GLN A 53 91.14 -83.72 -8.63
CA GLN A 53 91.62 -82.98 -9.80
C GLN A 53 90.51 -82.16 -10.49
N ILE A 54 89.31 -82.71 -10.62
CA ILE A 54 88.17 -81.98 -11.20
C ILE A 54 87.77 -80.80 -10.30
N ILE A 55 87.73 -81.02 -8.99
CA ILE A 55 87.36 -79.96 -8.02
C ILE A 55 88.43 -78.88 -7.98
N SER A 56 89.72 -79.23 -7.88
CA SER A 56 90.82 -78.26 -7.86
C SER A 56 90.86 -77.41 -9.12
N LYS A 57 90.74 -78.03 -10.31
CA LYS A 57 90.68 -77.28 -11.58
C LYS A 57 89.49 -76.32 -11.64
N PHE A 58 88.35 -76.68 -11.04
CA PHE A 58 87.21 -75.78 -10.94
C PHE A 58 87.45 -74.64 -9.94
N VAL A 59 88.08 -74.93 -8.79
CA VAL A 59 88.41 -73.93 -7.76
C VAL A 59 89.39 -72.89 -8.30
N ASP A 60 90.40 -73.31 -9.08
CA ASP A 60 91.40 -72.39 -9.67
C ASP A 60 90.74 -71.36 -10.62
N GLY A 61 89.67 -71.75 -11.30
CA GLY A 61 88.89 -70.86 -12.18
C GLY A 61 87.65 -70.23 -11.53
N LEU A 62 87.37 -70.53 -10.26
CA LEU A 62 86.11 -70.19 -9.61
C LEU A 62 85.87 -68.68 -9.60
N PHE A 63 86.90 -67.89 -9.29
CA PHE A 63 86.76 -66.44 -9.21
C PHE A 63 86.31 -65.83 -10.54
N TRP A 64 86.99 -66.17 -11.63
CA TRP A 64 86.65 -65.67 -12.97
C TRP A 64 85.28 -66.15 -13.44
N ASN A 65 84.94 -67.41 -13.13
CA ASN A 65 83.62 -67.96 -13.42
C ASN A 65 82.51 -67.23 -12.64
N LEU A 66 82.71 -66.98 -11.34
CA LEU A 66 81.77 -66.20 -10.53
C LEU A 66 81.61 -64.77 -11.05
N MET A 67 82.70 -64.10 -11.43
CA MET A 67 82.64 -62.77 -12.05
C MET A 67 81.88 -62.77 -13.37
N TYR A 68 82.12 -63.77 -14.23
CA TYR A 68 81.40 -63.93 -15.50
C TYR A 68 79.90 -64.16 -15.28
N VAL A 69 79.53 -65.05 -14.35
CA VAL A 69 78.15 -65.30 -13.97
C VAL A 69 77.50 -64.07 -13.33
N ALA A 70 78.25 -63.30 -12.54
CA ALA A 70 77.76 -62.07 -11.92
C ALA A 70 77.43 -61.02 -12.99
N PHE A 71 78.31 -60.88 -13.97
CA PHE A 71 78.10 -60.00 -15.12
C PHE A 71 76.90 -60.43 -15.97
N LEU A 72 76.77 -61.71 -16.29
CA LEU A 72 75.60 -62.25 -17.01
C LEU A 72 74.30 -62.01 -16.24
N THR A 73 74.33 -62.17 -14.92
CA THR A 73 73.17 -61.92 -14.06
C THR A 73 72.77 -60.45 -14.10
N PHE A 74 73.74 -59.55 -13.96
CA PHE A 74 73.52 -58.12 -14.05
C PHE A 74 72.91 -57.72 -15.40
N LEU A 75 73.43 -58.30 -16.51
CA LEU A 75 72.92 -58.07 -17.84
C LEU A 75 71.48 -58.58 -18.00
N ALA A 76 71.19 -59.80 -17.53
CA ALA A 76 69.86 -60.39 -17.58
C ALA A 76 68.83 -59.52 -16.83
N ILE A 77 69.18 -59.06 -15.62
CA ILE A 77 68.32 -58.18 -14.82
C ILE A 77 68.10 -56.83 -15.53
N THR A 78 69.17 -56.25 -16.08
CA THR A 78 69.10 -55.00 -16.84
C THR A 78 68.16 -55.13 -18.04
N ILE A 79 68.26 -56.22 -18.80
CA ILE A 79 67.37 -56.51 -19.92
C ILE A 79 65.92 -56.69 -19.45
N CYS A 80 65.69 -57.41 -18.35
CA CYS A 80 64.35 -57.58 -17.79
C CYS A 80 63.71 -56.24 -17.41
N TYR A 81 64.45 -55.35 -16.72
CA TYR A 81 63.95 -54.02 -16.38
C TYR A 81 63.73 -53.13 -17.60
N PHE A 82 64.60 -53.24 -18.60
CA PHE A 82 64.42 -52.55 -19.87
C PHE A 82 63.15 -53.03 -20.58
N LEU A 83 62.90 -54.33 -20.66
CA LEU A 83 61.69 -54.91 -21.25
C LEU A 83 60.42 -54.52 -20.47
N LEU A 84 60.47 -54.48 -19.14
CA LEU A 84 59.35 -54.00 -18.31
C LEU A 84 59.07 -52.52 -18.57
N SER A 85 60.12 -51.71 -18.70
CA SER A 85 59.99 -50.28 -19.02
C SER A 85 59.43 -50.08 -20.42
N LEU A 86 59.87 -50.88 -21.39
CA LEU A 86 59.36 -50.88 -22.76
C LEU A 86 57.89 -51.30 -22.80
N SER A 87 57.51 -52.35 -22.06
CA SER A 87 56.12 -52.80 -21.94
C SER A 87 55.21 -51.70 -21.37
N ARG A 88 55.66 -50.98 -20.33
CA ARG A 88 54.93 -49.82 -19.80
C ARG A 88 54.86 -48.67 -20.81
N GLY A 89 55.96 -48.42 -21.52
CA GLY A 89 55.99 -47.41 -22.60
C GLY A 89 54.97 -47.72 -23.68
N LEU A 90 54.91 -48.98 -24.13
CA LEU A 90 53.92 -49.45 -25.10
C LEU A 90 52.49 -49.34 -24.58
N ALA A 91 52.24 -49.68 -23.32
CA ALA A 91 50.92 -49.50 -22.69
C ALA A 91 50.50 -48.04 -22.64
N ASN A 92 51.39 -47.13 -22.23
CA ASN A 92 51.12 -45.70 -22.21
C ASN A 92 50.88 -45.13 -23.62
N ILE A 93 51.66 -45.57 -24.63
CA ILE A 93 51.42 -45.19 -26.02
C ILE A 93 50.05 -45.70 -26.48
N TYR A 94 49.69 -46.94 -26.14
CA TYR A 94 48.36 -47.47 -26.45
C TYR A 94 47.24 -46.63 -25.80
N GLU A 95 47.39 -46.24 -24.54
CA GLU A 95 46.42 -45.38 -23.84
C GLU A 95 46.29 -43.99 -24.43
N VAL A 96 47.41 -43.35 -24.76
CA VAL A 96 47.41 -41.96 -25.23
C VAL A 96 47.13 -41.85 -26.73
N TRP A 97 47.51 -42.84 -27.54
CA TRP A 97 47.41 -42.77 -29.01
C TRP A 97 46.37 -43.72 -29.58
N ALA A 98 46.40 -45.00 -29.21
CA ALA A 98 45.55 -46.01 -29.81
C ALA A 98 44.10 -45.91 -29.31
N LEU A 99 43.89 -45.74 -28.00
CA LEU A 99 42.58 -45.60 -27.37
C LEU A 99 41.75 -44.43 -27.95
N PRO A 100 42.27 -43.19 -28.08
CA PRO A 100 41.50 -42.10 -28.69
C PRO A 100 41.22 -42.33 -30.18
N LEU A 101 42.11 -43.00 -30.92
CA LEU A 101 41.84 -43.40 -32.31
C LEU A 101 40.70 -44.41 -32.37
N VAL A 102 40.73 -45.46 -31.55
CA VAL A 102 39.66 -46.46 -31.46
C VAL A 102 38.34 -45.79 -31.05
N TYR A 103 38.33 -44.93 -30.04
CA TYR A 103 37.11 -44.22 -29.63
C TYR A 103 36.54 -43.30 -30.71
N LYS A 104 37.40 -42.65 -31.51
CA LYS A 104 36.97 -41.85 -32.67
C LYS A 104 36.22 -42.69 -33.71
N TYR A 105 36.57 -43.97 -33.87
CA TYR A 105 35.96 -44.86 -34.85
C TYR A 105 34.84 -45.76 -34.27
N THR A 106 34.85 -46.08 -32.96
CA THR A 106 33.98 -47.12 -32.38
C THR A 106 32.71 -46.59 -31.72
N ASN A 107 32.56 -45.31 -31.37
CA ASN A 107 31.23 -44.79 -30.99
C ASN A 107 31.14 -43.26 -30.98
N LYS A 108 30.48 -42.68 -31.99
CA LYS A 108 30.07 -41.26 -32.01
C LYS A 108 29.01 -40.91 -30.96
N GLY A 109 28.47 -41.89 -30.22
CA GLY A 109 27.25 -41.72 -29.43
C GLY A 109 27.38 -41.62 -27.91
N ASN A 110 28.47 -42.05 -27.27
CA ASN A 110 28.38 -42.31 -25.82
C ASN A 110 29.64 -42.13 -24.95
N ILE A 111 30.75 -41.65 -25.50
CA ILE A 111 31.96 -41.37 -24.71
C ILE A 111 32.33 -39.92 -24.93
N VAL A 112 31.81 -39.09 -24.05
CA VAL A 112 32.09 -37.66 -24.01
C VAL A 112 33.44 -37.48 -23.31
N LEU A 113 34.40 -36.81 -23.95
CA LEU A 113 35.65 -36.43 -23.29
C LEU A 113 35.34 -35.70 -21.98
N ARG A 114 36.02 -36.05 -20.88
CA ARG A 114 35.85 -35.42 -19.57
C ARG A 114 35.84 -33.89 -19.65
N GLU A 115 36.71 -33.31 -20.47
CA GLU A 115 36.74 -31.86 -20.71
C GLU A 115 35.44 -31.29 -21.31
N TYR A 116 34.78 -32.02 -22.22
CA TYR A 116 33.50 -31.62 -22.78
C TYR A 116 32.37 -31.80 -21.75
N HIS A 117 32.41 -32.86 -20.94
CA HIS A 117 31.48 -33.03 -19.81
C HIS A 117 31.62 -31.88 -18.80
N ASP A 118 32.85 -31.53 -18.41
CA ASP A 118 33.13 -30.44 -17.46
C ASP A 118 32.70 -29.07 -18.04
N ARG A 119 32.89 -28.84 -19.34
CA ARG A 119 32.36 -27.66 -20.03
C ARG A 119 30.84 -27.61 -20.02
N LEU A 120 30.18 -28.73 -20.34
CA LEU A 120 28.72 -28.84 -20.31
C LEU A 120 28.16 -28.62 -18.90
N GLN A 121 28.80 -29.18 -17.89
CA GLN A 121 28.39 -29.01 -16.50
C GLN A 121 28.52 -27.54 -16.07
N LYS A 122 29.62 -26.87 -16.41
CA LYS A 122 29.78 -25.42 -16.17
C LYS A 122 28.73 -24.59 -16.91
N MET A 123 28.44 -24.91 -18.17
CA MET A 123 27.37 -24.25 -18.92
C MET A 123 26.01 -24.46 -18.25
N TYR A 124 25.72 -25.68 -17.81
CA TYR A 124 24.47 -26.01 -17.13
C TYR A 124 24.34 -25.28 -15.80
N GLU A 125 25.41 -25.19 -15.00
CA GLU A 125 25.42 -24.42 -13.76
C GLU A 125 25.23 -22.91 -14.03
N ASN A 126 25.88 -22.36 -15.04
CA ASN A 126 25.70 -20.96 -15.44
C ASN A 126 24.25 -20.68 -15.87
N ILE A 127 23.68 -21.55 -16.73
CA ILE A 127 22.27 -21.44 -17.15
C ILE A 127 21.33 -21.56 -15.95
N ARG A 128 21.63 -22.46 -15.00
CA ARG A 128 20.84 -22.60 -13.77
C ARG A 128 20.91 -21.35 -12.90
N LEU A 129 22.09 -20.76 -12.76
CA LEU A 129 22.29 -19.50 -12.02
C LEU A 129 21.56 -18.33 -12.69
N GLU A 130 21.67 -18.21 -14.02
CA GLU A 130 20.97 -17.18 -14.80
C GLU A 130 19.45 -17.34 -14.70
N LYS A 131 18.95 -18.57 -14.82
CA LYS A 131 17.53 -18.90 -14.62
C LYS A 131 17.06 -18.53 -13.21
N ASN A 132 17.83 -18.84 -12.17
CA ASN A 132 17.48 -18.48 -10.80
C ASN A 132 17.43 -16.96 -10.60
N LYS A 133 18.42 -16.22 -11.11
CA LYS A 133 18.41 -14.75 -11.10
C LYS A 133 17.19 -14.19 -11.80
N ALA A 134 16.86 -14.71 -12.99
CA ALA A 134 15.66 -14.30 -13.71
C ALA A 134 14.36 -14.57 -12.92
N TYR A 135 14.30 -15.66 -12.14
CA TYR A 135 13.17 -15.89 -11.24
C TYR A 135 13.14 -14.92 -10.06
N GLU A 136 14.28 -14.61 -9.45
CA GLU A 136 14.38 -13.63 -8.37
C GLU A 136 13.97 -12.23 -8.87
N ASP A 137 14.43 -11.84 -10.06
CA ASP A 137 14.03 -10.60 -10.73
C ASP A 137 12.53 -10.59 -11.05
N MET A 138 11.98 -11.70 -11.55
CA MET A 138 10.54 -11.81 -11.82
C MET A 138 9.70 -11.67 -10.53
N VAL A 139 10.15 -12.27 -9.42
CA VAL A 139 9.47 -12.19 -8.13
C VAL A 139 9.55 -10.76 -7.57
N SER A 140 10.70 -10.09 -7.66
CA SER A 140 10.83 -8.70 -7.22
C SER A 140 9.96 -7.76 -8.06
N ILE A 141 9.97 -7.89 -9.39
CA ILE A 141 9.08 -7.14 -10.29
C ILE A 141 7.61 -7.36 -9.92
N ARG A 142 7.21 -8.60 -9.61
CA ARG A 142 5.85 -8.91 -9.20
C ARG A 142 5.47 -8.21 -7.89
N ASN A 143 6.34 -8.28 -6.89
CA ASN A 143 6.12 -7.61 -5.60
C ASN A 143 6.02 -6.09 -5.77
N ASP A 144 6.88 -5.49 -6.59
CA ASP A 144 6.83 -4.06 -6.91
C ASP A 144 5.52 -3.69 -7.59
N ASN A 145 5.06 -4.52 -8.52
CA ASN A 145 3.79 -4.29 -9.21
C ASN A 145 2.59 -4.41 -8.25
N ASP A 146 2.60 -5.39 -7.34
CA ASP A 146 1.59 -5.53 -6.30
C ASP A 146 1.57 -4.32 -5.36
N ASN A 147 2.75 -3.79 -4.98
CA ASN A 147 2.88 -2.56 -4.20
C ASN A 147 2.30 -1.35 -4.94
N LEU A 148 2.60 -1.21 -6.24
CA LEU A 148 2.06 -0.13 -7.08
C LEU A 148 0.54 -0.24 -7.26
N ILE A 149 -0.02 -1.44 -7.32
CA ILE A 149 -1.48 -1.65 -7.36
C ILE A 149 -2.12 -1.15 -6.05
N VAL A 150 -1.53 -1.48 -4.91
CA VAL A 150 -2.00 -1.01 -3.59
C VAL A 150 -1.91 0.51 -3.48
N GLU A 151 -0.81 1.12 -3.93
CA GLU A 151 -0.63 2.57 -3.93
C GLU A 151 -1.64 3.28 -4.84
N ASN A 152 -1.85 2.77 -6.05
CA ASN A 152 -2.86 3.29 -6.96
C ASN A 152 -4.28 3.17 -6.39
N LYS A 153 -4.58 2.10 -5.64
CA LYS A 153 -5.86 1.96 -4.95
C LYS A 153 -6.03 3.05 -3.88
N LYS A 154 -5.02 3.28 -3.05
CA LYS A 154 -5.02 4.36 -2.04
C LYS A 154 -5.18 5.74 -2.68
N LEU A 155 -4.51 5.99 -3.80
CA LEU A 155 -4.64 7.23 -4.55
C LEU A 155 -6.05 7.42 -5.11
N LYS A 156 -6.69 6.36 -5.62
CA LYS A 156 -8.09 6.42 -6.08
C LYS A 156 -9.04 6.70 -4.92
N GLU A 157 -8.85 6.06 -3.78
CA GLU A 157 -9.64 6.32 -2.56
C GLU A 157 -9.46 7.77 -2.08
N SER A 158 -8.23 8.29 -2.10
CA SER A 158 -7.95 9.70 -1.77
C SER A 158 -8.58 10.68 -2.76
N LYS A 159 -8.60 10.37 -4.06
CA LYS A 159 -9.30 11.19 -5.05
C LYS A 159 -10.81 11.21 -4.82
N HIS A 160 -11.41 10.06 -4.54
CA HIS A 160 -12.84 9.98 -4.23
C HIS A 160 -13.17 10.78 -2.97
N PHE A 161 -12.32 10.69 -1.94
CA PHE A 161 -12.45 11.52 -0.74
C PHE A 161 -12.38 13.01 -1.04
N ASN A 162 -11.47 13.45 -1.91
CA ASN A 162 -11.37 14.85 -2.32
C ASN A 162 -12.60 15.31 -3.14
N GLU A 163 -13.12 14.46 -4.03
CA GLU A 163 -14.35 14.75 -4.78
C GLU A 163 -15.57 14.91 -3.86
N ASP A 164 -15.68 14.05 -2.83
CA ASP A 164 -16.73 14.15 -1.82
C ASP A 164 -16.55 15.39 -0.93
N TYR A 165 -15.30 15.74 -0.60
CA TYR A 165 -14.98 16.98 0.11
C TYR A 165 -15.39 18.22 -0.70
N ASP A 166 -15.10 18.26 -1.99
CA ASP A 166 -15.49 19.36 -2.88
C ASP A 166 -17.02 19.50 -3.02
N LYS A 167 -17.76 18.38 -3.07
CA LYS A 167 -19.23 18.39 -3.03
C LYS A 167 -19.75 18.97 -1.72
N LEU A 168 -19.18 18.54 -0.59
CA LEU A 168 -19.55 19.03 0.74
C LEU A 168 -19.27 20.53 0.87
N LEU A 169 -18.15 21.00 0.30
CA LEU A 169 -17.77 22.42 0.31
C LEU A 169 -18.79 23.27 -0.45
N LYS A 170 -19.20 22.82 -1.65
CA LYS A 170 -20.26 23.47 -2.44
C LYS A 170 -21.60 23.47 -1.71
N GLU A 171 -21.93 22.38 -1.01
CA GLU A 171 -23.15 22.30 -0.20
C GLU A 171 -23.13 23.33 0.95
N ILE A 172 -22.02 23.41 1.69
CA ILE A 172 -21.82 24.41 2.76
C ILE A 172 -21.94 25.83 2.21
N GLU A 173 -21.35 26.13 1.06
CA GLU A 173 -21.48 27.44 0.41
C GLU A 173 -22.92 27.75 0.04
N SER A 174 -23.66 26.77 -0.51
CA SER A 174 -25.07 26.93 -0.84
C SER A 174 -25.94 27.17 0.39
N LEU A 175 -25.64 26.49 1.51
CA LEU A 175 -26.34 26.68 2.78
C LEU A 175 -26.05 28.04 3.39
N ARG A 176 -24.80 28.52 3.35
CA ARG A 176 -24.43 29.87 3.79
C ARG A 176 -25.12 30.95 2.96
N ALA A 177 -25.28 30.73 1.65
CA ALA A 177 -26.03 31.65 0.78
C ALA A 177 -27.51 31.71 1.19
N LYS A 178 -28.14 30.55 1.42
CA LYS A 178 -29.53 30.45 1.91
C LYS A 178 -29.70 31.08 3.29
N GLU A 179 -28.77 30.86 4.21
CA GLU A 179 -28.76 31.47 5.54
C GLU A 179 -28.72 32.99 5.44
N LYS A 180 -27.87 33.53 4.55
CA LYS A 180 -27.78 34.97 4.30
C LYS A 180 -29.08 35.54 3.72
N GLU A 181 -29.73 34.84 2.80
CA GLU A 181 -31.05 35.22 2.28
C GLU A 181 -32.11 35.22 3.37
N TYR A 182 -32.12 34.19 4.22
CA TYR A 182 -33.07 34.08 5.33
C TYR A 182 -32.89 35.20 6.36
N LEU A 183 -31.64 35.53 6.70
CA LEU A 183 -31.33 36.67 7.57
C LEU A 183 -31.80 38.01 6.97
N ALA A 184 -31.63 38.19 5.66
CA ALA A 184 -32.12 39.38 4.97
C ALA A 184 -33.66 39.48 5.01
N GLN A 185 -34.38 38.35 4.89
CA GLN A 185 -35.83 38.32 5.04
C GLN A 185 -36.27 38.69 6.45
N ILE A 186 -35.62 38.13 7.48
CA ILE A 186 -35.91 38.47 8.88
C ILE A 186 -35.70 39.96 9.14
N ASP A 187 -34.62 40.56 8.63
CA ASP A 187 -34.38 42.00 8.80
C ASP A 187 -35.45 42.85 8.09
N LEU A 188 -35.96 42.38 6.95
CA LEU A 188 -37.05 43.02 6.23
C LEU A 188 -38.35 42.94 7.03
N GLU A 189 -38.68 41.77 7.60
CA GLU A 189 -39.81 41.55 8.49
C GLU A 189 -39.74 42.38 9.77
N LYS A 190 -38.55 42.55 10.36
CA LYS A 190 -38.36 43.43 11.50
C LYS A 190 -38.65 44.88 11.13
N LYS A 191 -38.13 45.36 10.00
CA LYS A 191 -38.39 46.73 9.51
C LYS A 191 -39.87 46.96 9.21
N THR A 192 -40.57 46.00 8.60
CA THR A 192 -42.03 46.13 8.38
C THR A 192 -42.80 46.09 9.69
N ASN A 193 -42.44 45.22 10.64
CA ASN A 193 -43.09 45.17 11.94
C ASN A 193 -42.86 46.44 12.77
N GLU A 194 -41.67 47.04 12.70
CA GLU A 194 -41.38 48.35 13.29
C GLU A 194 -42.19 49.48 12.63
N ALA A 195 -42.35 49.46 11.30
CA ALA A 195 -43.20 50.39 10.58
C ALA A 195 -44.70 50.24 10.95
N ILE A 196 -45.17 48.99 11.15
CA ILE A 196 -46.56 48.70 11.58
C ILE A 196 -46.79 49.12 13.04
N LYS A 197 -45.80 48.99 13.92
CA LYS A 197 -45.89 49.53 15.30
C LYS A 197 -45.91 51.06 15.30
N ALA A 198 -45.14 51.71 14.42
CA ALA A 198 -45.16 53.15 14.26
C ALA A 198 -46.48 53.68 13.69
N SER A 199 -47.18 52.93 12.83
CA SER A 199 -48.52 53.32 12.35
C SER A 199 -49.63 53.12 13.39
N LYS A 200 -49.59 52.04 14.17
CA LYS A 200 -50.57 51.80 15.26
C LYS A 200 -50.49 52.83 16.39
N ASN A 201 -49.28 53.24 16.80
CA ASN A 201 -49.11 54.31 17.79
C ASN A 201 -49.61 55.68 17.29
N ARG A 202 -49.70 55.87 15.96
CA ARG A 202 -50.22 57.10 15.37
C ARG A 202 -51.76 57.13 15.36
N GLU A 203 -52.42 55.97 15.21
CA GLU A 203 -53.88 55.84 15.28
C GLU A 203 -54.42 55.94 16.73
N GLU A 204 -53.67 55.47 17.72
CA GLU A 204 -54.05 55.60 19.15
C GLU A 204 -53.96 57.05 19.67
N ASN A 205 -52.96 57.83 19.20
CA ASN A 205 -52.86 59.25 19.55
C ASN A 205 -53.98 60.11 18.93
N ILE A 206 -54.48 59.76 17.74
CA ILE A 206 -55.57 60.49 17.07
C ILE A 206 -56.93 60.21 17.76
N LYS A 207 -57.11 59.05 18.40
CA LYS A 207 -58.32 58.76 19.18
C LYS A 207 -58.38 59.55 20.50
N ASN A 208 -57.26 59.68 21.22
CA ASN A 208 -57.21 60.41 22.48
C ASN A 208 -57.42 61.93 22.31
N GLU A 209 -56.91 62.55 21.23
CA GLU A 209 -57.15 63.98 20.96
C GLU A 209 -58.62 64.29 20.61
N ASN A 210 -59.33 63.35 19.97
CA ASN A 210 -60.74 63.54 19.64
C ASN A 210 -61.67 63.37 20.85
N GLU A 211 -61.39 62.43 21.76
CA GLU A 211 -62.17 62.30 23.00
C GLU A 211 -62.05 63.55 23.89
N GLU A 212 -60.84 64.11 24.03
CA GLU A 212 -60.61 65.32 24.81
C GLU A 212 -61.33 66.55 24.20
N LYS A 213 -61.37 66.64 22.87
CA LYS A 213 -62.08 67.70 22.15
C LYS A 213 -63.61 67.63 22.35
N ILE A 214 -64.20 66.44 22.31
CA ILE A 214 -65.64 66.23 22.53
C ILE A 214 -66.02 66.61 23.96
N ASP A 215 -65.23 66.20 24.95
CA ASP A 215 -65.46 66.54 26.36
C ASP A 215 -65.40 68.07 26.61
N ILE A 216 -64.48 68.78 25.93
CA ILE A 216 -64.40 70.24 26.00
C ILE A 216 -65.67 70.89 25.42
N LEU A 217 -66.21 70.37 24.31
CA LEU A 217 -67.43 70.90 23.69
C LEU A 217 -68.66 70.68 24.58
N ILE A 218 -68.79 69.51 25.21
CA ILE A 218 -69.85 69.23 26.18
C ILE A 218 -69.78 70.19 27.38
N LYS A 219 -68.60 70.37 27.97
CA LYS A 219 -68.41 71.33 29.08
C LYS A 219 -68.79 72.77 28.69
N LYS A 220 -68.53 73.19 27.45
CA LYS A 220 -68.95 74.50 26.94
C LYS A 220 -70.47 74.61 26.80
N LEU A 221 -71.16 73.54 26.42
CA LEU A 221 -72.63 73.49 26.36
C LEU A 221 -73.24 73.55 27.77
N GLU A 222 -72.69 72.79 28.72
CA GLU A 222 -73.12 72.78 30.13
C GLU A 222 -72.97 74.15 30.79
N LYS A 223 -71.79 74.79 30.62
CA LYS A 223 -71.51 76.11 31.21
C LYS A 223 -72.50 77.18 30.76
N LYS A 224 -72.99 77.11 29.52
CA LYS A 224 -74.03 78.02 28.99
C LYS A 224 -75.45 77.55 29.23
N LYS A 225 -75.65 76.43 29.94
CA LYS A 225 -76.95 75.75 30.13
C LYS A 225 -77.67 75.47 28.80
N ALA A 226 -76.90 75.24 27.74
CA ALA A 226 -77.39 75.10 26.38
C ALA A 226 -77.56 73.63 25.93
N VAL A 227 -77.27 72.65 26.81
CA VAL A 227 -77.34 71.21 26.50
C VAL A 227 -78.74 70.79 26.03
N ARG A 228 -79.79 71.23 26.73
CA ARG A 228 -81.18 70.90 26.38
C ARG A 228 -81.58 71.51 25.04
N ALA A 229 -81.28 72.79 24.86
CA ALA A 229 -81.50 73.48 23.58
C ALA A 229 -80.73 72.82 22.42
N PHE A 230 -79.51 72.32 22.66
CA PHE A 230 -78.75 71.59 21.65
C PHE A 230 -79.43 70.28 21.27
N LYS A 231 -79.89 69.49 22.25
CA LYS A 231 -80.64 68.25 22.00
C LYS A 231 -81.91 68.50 21.21
N ASP A 232 -82.65 69.54 21.56
CA ASP A 232 -83.87 69.93 20.85
C ASP A 232 -83.54 70.29 19.40
N VAL A 233 -82.48 71.07 19.15
CA VAL A 233 -81.99 71.39 17.80
C VAL A 233 -81.56 70.12 17.04
N CYS A 234 -80.82 69.19 17.65
CA CYS A 234 -80.46 67.91 17.03
C CYS A 234 -81.70 67.11 16.62
N LEU A 235 -82.75 67.13 17.45
CA LEU A 235 -84.02 66.45 17.22
C LEU A 235 -84.79 67.09 16.06
N TYR A 236 -84.84 68.42 15.96
CA TYR A 236 -85.41 69.13 14.80
C TYR A 236 -84.65 68.82 13.51
N ILE A 237 -83.32 68.86 13.54
CA ILE A 237 -82.45 68.51 12.40
C ILE A 237 -82.70 67.07 11.95
N SER A 238 -82.78 66.12 12.89
CA SER A 238 -83.03 64.70 12.60
C SER A 238 -84.40 64.46 12.00
N LYS A 239 -85.43 65.21 12.46
CA LYS A 239 -86.78 65.17 11.91
C LYS A 239 -86.95 65.94 10.60
N LYS A 240 -85.95 66.72 10.18
CA LYS A 240 -85.99 67.64 9.03
C LYS A 240 -87.10 68.70 9.17
N GLU A 241 -87.44 69.06 10.40
CA GLU A 241 -88.40 70.11 10.73
C GLU A 241 -87.67 71.46 10.87
N PRO A 242 -88.32 72.60 10.57
CA PRO A 242 -87.73 73.91 10.83
C PRO A 242 -87.48 74.07 12.33
N VAL A 243 -86.30 74.56 12.69
CA VAL A 243 -85.94 74.80 14.10
C VAL A 243 -86.83 75.92 14.64
N ASP A 244 -87.44 75.69 15.80
CA ASP A 244 -88.29 76.69 16.46
C ASP A 244 -87.54 78.01 16.68
N ASN A 245 -88.18 79.14 16.35
CA ASN A 245 -87.65 80.49 16.56
C ASN A 245 -87.22 80.74 18.02
N SER A 246 -87.81 80.02 18.99
CA SER A 246 -87.39 80.09 20.40
C SER A 246 -85.95 79.60 20.64
N LEU A 247 -85.45 78.70 19.78
CA LEU A 247 -84.11 78.10 19.83
C LEU A 247 -83.08 78.84 18.95
N GLU A 248 -83.53 79.76 18.09
CA GLU A 248 -82.67 80.52 17.16
C GLU A 248 -81.51 81.24 17.88
N LYS A 249 -81.76 81.75 19.10
CA LYS A 249 -80.74 82.41 19.94
C LYS A 249 -79.60 81.49 20.37
N HIS A 250 -79.82 80.18 20.41
CA HIS A 250 -78.80 79.19 20.75
C HIS A 250 -78.13 78.62 19.50
N LEU A 251 -78.74 78.80 18.33
CA LEU A 251 -78.30 78.20 17.09
C LEU A 251 -76.98 78.81 16.59
N ASP A 252 -76.85 80.13 16.67
CA ASP A 252 -75.58 80.83 16.39
C ASP A 252 -74.43 80.29 17.24
N TYR A 253 -74.71 79.98 18.51
CA TYR A 253 -73.72 79.41 19.42
C TYR A 253 -73.32 77.98 19.02
N PHE A 254 -74.26 77.16 18.56
CA PHE A 254 -73.95 75.81 18.06
C PHE A 254 -73.18 75.84 16.75
N ILE A 255 -73.43 76.83 15.89
CA ILE A 255 -72.66 77.08 14.66
C ILE A 255 -71.25 77.58 15.00
N GLU A 256 -71.10 78.48 15.98
CA GLU A 256 -69.81 78.97 16.46
C GLU A 256 -68.95 77.83 17.02
N LEU A 257 -69.56 76.91 17.77
CA LEU A 257 -68.91 75.68 18.24
C LEU A 257 -68.68 74.65 17.12
N LYS A 258 -69.13 74.94 15.89
CA LYS A 258 -69.09 74.04 14.73
C LYS A 258 -69.80 72.71 14.99
N LEU A 259 -70.81 72.68 15.84
CA LEU A 259 -71.66 71.51 16.07
C LEU A 259 -72.76 71.41 15.02
N VAL A 260 -73.20 72.56 14.49
CA VAL A 260 -74.23 72.67 13.47
C VAL A 260 -73.68 73.48 12.30
N ASN A 261 -73.95 73.03 11.07
CA ASN A 261 -73.67 73.77 9.85
C ASN A 261 -74.98 74.22 9.20
N VAL A 262 -74.95 75.43 8.64
CA VAL A 262 -76.06 75.97 7.83
C VAL A 262 -75.92 75.50 6.40
N LEU A 263 -76.94 74.82 5.90
CA LEU A 263 -77.10 74.49 4.49
C LEU A 263 -77.89 75.62 3.84
N ARG A 264 -77.20 76.54 3.16
CA ARG A 264 -77.86 77.60 2.39
C ARG A 264 -78.51 76.99 1.17
N GLU A 265 -79.83 76.85 1.20
CA GLU A 265 -80.65 76.57 0.02
C GLU A 265 -81.35 77.87 -0.42
N ALA A 266 -81.51 78.07 -1.73
CA ALA A 266 -82.24 79.21 -2.25
C ALA A 266 -83.74 79.00 -1.96
N PHE A 267 -84.36 79.87 -1.15
CA PHE A 267 -85.79 79.92 -0.73
C PHE A 267 -86.16 79.21 0.60
N PRO A 268 -87.20 79.73 1.29
CA PRO A 268 -87.16 80.86 2.21
C PRO A 268 -86.86 80.44 3.67
N MET A 269 -86.32 79.24 3.93
CA MET A 269 -85.97 78.78 5.28
C MET A 269 -84.58 78.16 5.30
N ASP A 270 -83.75 78.56 6.27
CA ASP A 270 -82.43 77.98 6.49
C ASP A 270 -82.56 76.52 6.97
N LYS A 271 -81.81 75.62 6.34
CA LYS A 271 -81.68 74.22 6.76
C LYS A 271 -80.40 74.02 7.54
N TYR A 272 -80.43 73.12 8.51
CA TYR A 272 -79.28 72.84 9.36
C TYR A 272 -78.92 71.36 9.31
N ARG A 273 -77.62 71.06 9.48
CA ARG A 273 -77.10 69.69 9.62
C ARG A 273 -76.08 69.66 10.73
N LEU A 274 -76.06 68.58 11.52
CA LEU A 274 -74.97 68.35 12.47
C LEU A 274 -73.65 68.14 11.72
N THR A 275 -72.57 68.66 12.29
CA THR A 275 -71.21 68.32 11.87
C THR A 275 -70.81 66.99 12.51
N LYS A 276 -69.67 66.43 12.10
CA LYS A 276 -69.13 65.23 12.77
C LYS A 276 -68.93 65.43 14.27
N ASP A 277 -68.38 66.59 14.67
CA ASP A 277 -68.25 66.94 16.09
C ASP A 277 -69.64 67.09 16.77
N GLY A 278 -70.65 67.57 16.05
CA GLY A 278 -72.03 67.68 16.52
C GLY A 278 -72.70 66.32 16.73
N GLU A 279 -72.50 65.39 15.79
CA GLU A 279 -72.97 63.99 15.88
C GLU A 279 -72.29 63.27 17.06
N ASP A 280 -70.97 63.40 17.20
CA ASP A 280 -70.20 62.78 18.29
C ASP A 280 -70.61 63.35 19.67
N VAL A 281 -70.84 64.66 19.77
CA VAL A 281 -71.34 65.32 20.99
C VAL A 281 -72.77 64.91 21.30
N GLU A 282 -73.65 64.82 20.30
CA GLU A 282 -75.03 64.34 20.48
C GLU A 282 -75.04 62.90 21.00
N GLU A 283 -74.26 62.00 20.38
CA GLU A 283 -74.14 60.61 20.80
C GLU A 283 -73.65 60.50 22.24
N ARG A 284 -72.60 61.25 22.60
CA ARG A 284 -72.09 61.27 23.98
C ARG A 284 -73.10 61.81 24.98
N LEU A 285 -73.84 62.86 24.63
CA LEU A 285 -74.89 63.43 25.47
C LEU A 285 -76.10 62.51 25.63
N ARG A 286 -76.39 61.63 24.67
CA ARG A 286 -77.40 60.57 24.81
C ARG A 286 -76.93 59.52 25.82
N LEU A 287 -75.69 59.06 25.70
CA LEU A 287 -75.10 58.08 26.62
C LEU A 287 -74.94 58.60 28.06
N MET A 288 -74.77 59.92 28.24
CA MET A 288 -74.71 60.53 29.57
C MET A 288 -76.06 60.63 30.28
N ASP A 289 -77.17 60.81 29.54
CA ASP A 289 -78.51 60.90 30.13
C ASP A 289 -78.99 59.56 30.69
N ASP A 290 -78.62 58.44 30.06
CA ASP A 290 -78.98 57.09 30.51
C ASP A 290 -78.33 56.70 31.86
N ASN A 291 -77.29 57.42 32.30
CA ASN A 291 -76.61 57.19 33.58
C ASN A 291 -77.17 58.04 34.75
N ASN A 292 -78.13 58.94 34.51
CA ASN A 292 -78.72 59.81 35.54
C ASN A 292 -80.18 59.47 35.92
N THR A 293 -80.67 58.31 35.47
CA THR A 293 -82.03 57.78 35.76
C THR A 293 -82.05 56.50 36.60
N LEU A 294 -80.95 56.21 37.31
CA LEU A 294 -80.84 55.21 38.38
C LEU A 294 -80.48 55.90 39.70
#